data_AF-T1CX84-F1
#
_entry.id   AF-T1CX84-F1
#
_cell.length_a   1.000
_cell.length_b   1.000
_cell.length_c   1.000
_cell.angle_alpha   90.00
_cell.angle_beta   90.00
_cell.angle_gamma   90.00
#
_symmetry.space_group_name_H-M   'P 1'
#
loop_
_entity.id
_entity.type
_entity.pdbx_description
1 polymer ?
#
loop_
_entity_poly.entity_id
_entity_poly.type
_entity_poly.pdbx_seq_one_letter_code
_entity_poly.pdbx_strand_id
1 'polypeptide(L)' 'NLAEQAIREHVVIRKIIGTFRSENGSQNYQYISSLLSTWRLKGKSMFVEMDKILRKELCGFG' A
#
# COMPACT_ATOMS: atom_id res chain seq x y z
N ASN A 1 23.39 -11.06 -4.79
CA ASN A 1 23.43 -11.90 -3.58
C ASN A 1 22.01 -12.03 -3.04
N LEU A 2 21.45 -13.24 -2.98
CA LEU A 2 20.02 -13.48 -2.64
C LEU A 2 19.70 -13.13 -1.18
N ALA A 3 20.65 -13.32 -0.27
CA ALA A 3 20.48 -13.02 1.16
C ALA A 3 20.22 -11.53 1.42
N GLU A 4 20.93 -10.66 0.70
CA GLU A 4 20.76 -9.21 0.82
C GLU A 4 19.39 -8.75 0.30
N GLN A 5 18.89 -9.36 -0.78
CA GLN A 5 17.59 -9.03 -1.35
C GLN A 5 16.44 -9.40 -0.40
N ALA A 6 16.50 -10.59 0.21
CA ALA A 6 15.51 -11.02 1.21
C ALA A 6 15.48 -10.07 2.43
N ILE A 7 16.64 -9.55 2.86
CA ILE A 7 16.72 -8.57 3.95
C ILE A 7 16.06 -7.24 3.54
N ARG A 8 16.25 -6.77 2.30
CA ARG A 8 15.66 -5.51 1.82
C ARG A 8 14.12 -5.56 1.83
N GLU A 9 13.53 -6.63 1.29
CA GLU A 9 12.08 -6.80 1.29
C GLU A 9 11.52 -6.80 2.71
N HIS A 10 12.16 -7.53 3.62
CA HIS A 10 11.76 -7.56 5.03
C HIS A 10 11.86 -6.19 5.71
N VAL A 11 12.91 -5.40 5.41
CA VAL A 11 13.07 -4.05 5.97
C VAL A 11 11.97 -3.11 5.46
N VAL A 12 11.64 -3.18 4.16
CA VAL A 12 10.54 -2.40 3.58
C VAL A 12 9.21 -2.74 4.24
N ILE A 13 8.90 -4.03 4.41
CA ILE A 13 7.68 -4.49 5.09
C ILE A 13 7.63 -3.96 6.53
N ARG A 14 8.73 -4.07 7.29
CA ARG A 14 8.79 -3.55 8.67
C ARG A 14 8.56 -2.04 8.75
N LYS A 15 9.10 -1.27 7.80
CA LYS A 15 8.88 0.18 7.74
C LYS A 15 7.41 0.49 7.48
N ILE A 16 6.78 -0.18 6.51
CA ILE A 16 5.35 -0.03 6.22
C ILE A 16 4.51 -0.32 7.47
N ILE A 17 4.71 -1.48 8.11
CA ILE A 17 3.97 -1.84 9.34
C ILE A 17 4.27 -0.83 10.47
N GLY A 18 5.51 -0.38 10.60
CA GLY A 18 5.92 0.64 11.58
C GLY A 18 5.16 1.96 11.40
N THR A 19 4.95 2.40 10.15
CA THR A 19 4.17 3.64 9.89
C THR A 19 2.74 3.54 10.36
N PHE A 20 2.11 2.35 10.29
CA PHE A 20 0.74 2.12 10.76
C PHE A 20 0.57 2.14 12.29
N ARG A 21 1.66 2.09 13.07
CA ARG A 21 1.60 2.11 14.55
C ARG A 21 1.54 3.52 15.15
N SER A 22 1.70 4.56 14.35
CA SER A 22 1.42 5.95 14.77
C SER A 22 -0.09 6.21 14.78
N GLU A 23 -0.55 7.24 15.49
CA GLU A 23 -1.97 7.65 15.49
C GLU A 23 -2.47 7.94 14.07
N ASN A 24 -1.72 8.76 13.32
CA ASN A 24 -1.94 9.02 11.90
C ASN A 24 -1.85 7.73 11.05
N GLY A 25 -0.96 6.82 11.43
CA GLY A 25 -0.78 5.52 10.79
C GLY A 25 -1.99 4.60 10.88
N SER A 26 -2.60 4.53 12.07
CA SER A 26 -3.81 3.76 12.32
C SER A 26 -4.98 4.30 11.50
N GLN A 27 -5.13 5.63 11.47
CA GLN A 27 -6.16 6.28 10.66
C GLN A 27 -5.95 6.04 9.16
N ASN A 28 -4.72 6.18 8.65
CA ASN A 28 -4.39 5.89 7.25
C ASN A 28 -4.67 4.42 6.91
N TYR A 29 -4.33 3.48 7.80
CA TYR A 29 -4.62 2.06 7.61
C TYR A 29 -6.13 1.80 7.52
N GLN A 30 -6.94 2.42 8.38
CA GLN A 30 -8.39 2.31 8.32
C GLN A 30 -8.96 2.82 6.99
N TYR A 31 -8.50 3.97 6.51
CA TYR A 31 -8.96 4.51 5.22
C TYR A 31 -8.58 3.61 4.04
N ILE A 32 -7.32 3.15 3.99
CA ILE A 32 -6.85 2.23 2.94
C ILE A 32 -7.65 0.93 2.99
N SER A 33 -7.86 0.35 4.18
CA SER A 33 -8.65 -0.89 4.35
C SER A 33 -10.09 -0.73 3.86
N SER A 34 -10.74 0.39 4.17
CA SER A 34 -12.09 0.72 3.70
C SER A 34 -12.16 0.85 2.17
N LEU A 35 -11.17 1.52 1.56
CA LEU A 35 -11.06 1.66 0.10
C LEU A 35 -10.90 0.29 -0.58
N LEU A 36 -9.96 -0.54 -0.09
CA LEU A 36 -9.71 -1.88 -0.64
C LEU A 36 -10.95 -2.78 -0.51
N SER A 37 -11.63 -2.72 0.63
CA SER A 37 -12.89 -3.46 0.85
C SER A 37 -13.98 -3.01 -0.14
N THR A 38 -14.08 -1.71 -0.38
CA THR A 38 -15.03 -1.14 -1.34
C THR A 38 -14.75 -1.63 -2.77
N TRP A 39 -13.48 -1.69 -3.18
CA TRP A 39 -13.12 -2.23 -4.49
C TRP A 39 -13.40 -3.72 -4.62
N ARG A 40 -13.12 -4.50 -3.56
CA ARG A 40 -13.47 -5.92 -3.52
C ARG A 40 -14.97 -6.13 -3.70
N LEU A 41 -15.81 -5.36 -3.00
CA LEU A 41 -17.27 -5.41 -3.14
C LEU A 41 -17.75 -5.07 -4.57
N LYS A 42 -17.00 -4.22 -5.28
CA LYS A 42 -17.28 -3.85 -6.67
C LYS A 42 -16.65 -4.80 -7.70
N GLY A 43 -16.01 -5.90 -7.28
CA GLY A 43 -15.33 -6.84 -8.18
C GLY A 43 -14.09 -6.27 -8.88
N LYS A 44 -13.49 -5.21 -8.34
CA LYS A 44 -12.30 -4.57 -8.91
C LYS A 44 -11.01 -5.24 -8.42
N SER A 45 -10.01 -5.32 -9.29
CA SER A 45 -8.66 -5.74 -8.92
C SER A 45 -7.97 -4.66 -8.08
N MET A 46 -7.65 -4.97 -6.84
CA MET A 46 -6.97 -4.04 -5.92
C MET A 46 -5.62 -3.56 -6.49
N PHE A 47 -4.87 -4.45 -7.12
CA PHE A 47 -3.57 -4.12 -7.71
C PHE A 47 -3.71 -3.08 -8.83
N VAL A 48 -4.67 -3.29 -9.74
CA VAL A 48 -4.89 -2.40 -10.89
C VAL A 48 -5.38 -1.02 -10.44
N GLU A 49 -6.31 -0.97 -9.49
CA GLU A 49 -6.84 0.31 -9.00
C GLU A 49 -5.81 1.08 -8.18
N MET A 50 -5.00 0.39 -7.35
CA MET A 50 -3.88 1.03 -6.63
C MET A 50 -2.83 1.56 -7.60
N ASP A 51 -2.37 0.76 -8.57
CA ASP A 51 -1.37 1.18 -9.56
C ASP A 51 -1.86 2.41 -10.33
N LYS A 52 -3.13 2.43 -10.75
CA LYS A 52 -3.73 3.59 -11.41
C LYS A 52 -3.67 4.86 -10.56
N ILE A 53 -4.06 4.79 -9.28
CA ILE A 53 -4.03 5.96 -8.39
C ILE A 53 -2.59 6.39 -8.13
N LEU A 54 -1.69 5.46 -7.83
CA LEU A 54 -0.29 5.78 -7.53
C LEU A 54 0.40 6.44 -8.72
N ARG A 55 0.17 5.95 -9.95
CA ARG A 55 0.71 6.59 -11.17
C ARG A 55 0.18 8.00 -11.36
N LYS A 56 -1.13 8.18 -11.17
CA LYS A 56 -1.78 9.49 -11.29
C LYS A 56 -1.20 10.51 -10.31
N GLU A 57 -1.07 10.12 -9.04
CA GLU A 57 -0.71 11.04 -7.96
C GLU A 57 0.82 11.23 -7.81
N LEU A 58 1.64 10.21 -8.10
CA LEU A 58 3.09 10.24 -7.89
C LEU A 58 3.90 10.42 -9.18
N CYS A 59 3.36 10.03 -10.33
CA CYS A 59 4.06 10.11 -11.61
C CYS A 59 3.49 11.18 -12.54
N GLY A 60 2.34 11.79 -12.20
CA GLY A 60 1.71 12.85 -13.01
C GLY A 60 1.12 12.37 -14.34
N PHE A 61 1.07 11.06 -14.59
CA PHE A 61 0.44 10.48 -15.77
C PHE A 61 -0.93 9.89 -15.37
N GLY A 62 -1.99 10.51 -15.88
CA GLY A 62 -3.37 10.07 -15.76
C GLY A 62 -3.98 9.79 -17.12
#